data_AF-A0A328EG11-F1
#
_entry.id   AF-A0A328EG11-F1
#
_cell.length_a   1.000
_cell.length_b   1.000
_cell.length_c   1.000
_cell.angle_alpha   90.00
_cell.angle_beta   90.00
_cell.angle_gamma   90.00
#
_symmetry.space_group_name_H-M   'P 1'
#
loop_
_entity.id
_entity.type
_entity.pdbx_description
1 polymer ?
#
loop_
_entity_poly.entity_id
_entity_poly.type
_entity_poly.pdbx_seq_one_letter_code
_entity_poly.pdbx_strand_id
1 'polypeptide(L)'
;MQEQLYLPSSSERKRVITAYLLIGLFFFSGKEELTVYEYFHYKQAIGWYMSTMALLLFQLMLVWIPILKWLPFLFVLANLVIVVIFVFGAWKGQYARDVLQEHRWKMFYADLGGRLLGIFDIKKRVYGDIATDTTAENLPTQAPSQPLS
;
A
#
# COMPACT_ATOMS: atom_id res chain seq x y z
N MET A 1 -24.42 -7.17 11.91
CA MET A 1 -24.44 -5.86 11.20
C MET A 1 -23.92 -6.09 9.81
N GLN A 2 -24.61 -5.61 8.78
CA GLN A 2 -24.17 -5.74 7.39
C GLN A 2 -22.94 -4.85 7.18
N GLU A 3 -21.79 -5.46 6.92
CA GLU A 3 -20.54 -4.76 6.64
C GLU A 3 -20.72 -3.89 5.39
N GLN A 4 -20.61 -2.56 5.53
CA GLN A 4 -20.56 -1.68 4.37
C GLN A 4 -19.17 -1.77 3.75
N LEU A 5 -19.05 -2.61 2.71
CA LEU A 5 -17.85 -2.69 1.89
C LEU A 5 -17.64 -1.34 1.19
N TYR A 6 -16.57 -0.61 1.53
CA TYR A 6 -16.25 0.64 0.85
C TYR A 6 -15.87 0.35 -0.62
N LEU A 7 -16.60 0.97 -1.54
CA LEU A 7 -16.45 0.80 -2.98
C LEU A 7 -15.82 2.08 -3.58
N PRO A 8 -14.59 2.02 -4.11
CA PRO A 8 -13.94 3.18 -4.67
C PRO A 8 -14.64 3.63 -5.96
N SER A 9 -14.90 4.93 -6.06
CA SER A 9 -15.46 5.61 -7.22
C SER A 9 -14.52 5.56 -8.43
N SER A 10 -15.09 5.80 -9.62
CA SER A 10 -14.31 5.84 -10.86
C SER A 10 -13.20 6.92 -10.83
N SER A 11 -13.44 8.05 -10.17
CA SER A 11 -12.46 9.14 -10.07
C SER A 11 -11.30 8.76 -9.14
N GLU A 12 -11.57 8.13 -8.00
CA GLU A 12 -10.54 7.61 -7.09
C GLU A 12 -9.66 6.58 -7.80
N ARG A 13 -10.25 5.63 -8.53
CA ARG A 13 -9.50 4.63 -9.30
C ARG A 13 -8.55 5.28 -10.31
N LYS A 14 -9.02 6.28 -11.07
CA LYS A 14 -8.18 7.02 -12.03
C LYS A 14 -7.03 7.76 -11.34
N ARG A 15 -7.31 8.43 -10.22
CA ARG A 15 -6.26 9.12 -9.43
C ARG A 15 -5.23 8.12 -8.92
N VAL A 16 -5.66 6.99 -8.39
CA VAL A 16 -4.76 5.93 -7.90
C VAL A 16 -3.93 5.31 -9.02
N ILE A 17 -4.52 4.99 -10.17
CA ILE A 17 -3.76 4.51 -11.34
C ILE A 17 -2.67 5.52 -11.70
N THR A 18 -3.00 6.81 -11.66
CA THR A 18 -2.05 7.89 -11.90
C THR A 18 -0.94 7.92 -10.86
N ALA A 19 -1.19 7.53 -9.60
CA ALA A 19 -0.16 7.48 -8.54
C ALA A 19 0.96 6.47 -8.81
N TYR A 20 0.73 5.45 -9.65
CA TYR A 20 1.79 4.56 -10.13
C TYR A 20 2.67 5.23 -11.19
N LEU A 21 2.23 6.33 -11.79
CA LEU A 21 3.10 7.22 -12.55
C LEU A 21 3.77 8.20 -11.61
N LEU A 22 5.03 8.56 -11.91
CA LEU A 22 5.83 9.39 -11.00
C LEU A 22 5.17 10.75 -10.74
N ILE A 23 4.52 11.31 -11.76
CA ILE A 23 3.76 12.56 -11.64
C ILE A 23 2.57 12.45 -10.67
N GLY A 24 1.86 11.33 -10.66
CA GLY A 24 0.77 11.11 -9.72
C GLY A 24 1.28 10.86 -8.30
N LEU A 25 2.45 10.24 -8.14
CA LEU A 25 3.07 10.09 -6.83
C LEU A 25 3.33 11.45 -6.17
N PHE A 26 3.89 12.41 -6.91
CA PHE A 26 4.11 13.77 -6.41
C PHE A 26 2.80 14.49 -6.10
N PHE A 27 1.77 14.32 -6.94
CA PHE A 27 0.45 14.87 -6.69
C PHE A 27 -0.15 14.36 -5.37
N PHE A 28 -0.07 13.05 -5.10
CA PHE A 28 -0.54 12.46 -3.84
C PHE A 28 0.33 12.86 -2.64
N SER A 29 1.63 13.09 -2.87
CA SER A 29 2.52 13.62 -1.83
C SER A 29 2.12 15.02 -1.36
N GLY A 30 1.58 15.85 -2.25
CA GLY A 30 1.05 17.18 -1.89
C GLY A 30 -0.35 17.18 -1.26
N LYS A 31 -1.14 16.11 -1.40
CA LYS A 31 -2.49 16.02 -0.82
C LYS A 31 -2.46 15.66 0.65
N GLU A 32 -3.06 16.45 1.54
CA GLU A 32 -3.15 16.10 2.96
C GLU A 32 -4.20 15.02 3.25
N GLU A 33 -5.30 15.03 2.49
CA GLU A 33 -6.43 14.13 2.67
C GLU A 33 -6.47 13.07 1.56
N LEU A 34 -6.55 11.81 1.97
CA LEU A 34 -6.62 10.66 1.08
C LEU A 34 -7.70 9.71 1.59
N THR A 35 -8.38 9.04 0.67
CA THR A 35 -9.28 7.94 1.08
C THR A 35 -8.46 6.73 1.53
N VAL A 36 -9.06 5.79 2.25
CA VAL A 36 -8.41 4.52 2.60
C VAL A 36 -7.81 3.82 1.39
N TYR A 37 -8.58 3.75 0.30
CA TYR A 37 -8.17 3.13 -0.95
C TYR A 37 -7.00 3.90 -1.59
N GLU A 38 -7.10 5.23 -1.64
CA GLU A 38 -6.06 6.11 -2.14
C GLU A 38 -4.75 5.99 -1.33
N TYR A 39 -4.86 5.95 -0.01
CA TYR A 39 -3.73 5.85 0.90
C TYR A 39 -3.03 4.49 0.81
N PHE A 40 -3.79 3.41 0.67
CA PHE A 40 -3.22 2.07 0.47
C PHE A 40 -2.34 2.03 -0.78
N HIS A 41 -2.87 2.46 -1.92
CA HIS A 41 -2.12 2.44 -3.18
C HIS A 41 -1.02 3.50 -3.22
N TYR A 42 -1.17 4.63 -2.53
CA TYR A 42 -0.09 5.60 -2.35
C TYR A 42 1.11 4.98 -1.61
N LYS A 43 0.88 4.28 -0.49
CA LYS A 43 1.92 3.52 0.20
C LYS A 43 2.54 2.48 -0.73
N GLN A 44 1.71 1.73 -1.46
CA GLN A 44 2.20 0.70 -2.37
C GLN A 44 3.08 1.29 -3.48
N ALA A 45 2.69 2.43 -4.06
CA ALA A 45 3.46 3.13 -5.08
C ALA A 45 4.81 3.61 -4.52
N ILE A 46 4.83 4.25 -3.35
CA ILE A 46 6.09 4.67 -2.69
C ILE A 46 7.02 3.48 -2.47
N GLY A 47 6.50 2.40 -1.88
CA GLY A 47 7.32 1.22 -1.60
C GLY A 47 7.85 0.59 -2.88
N TRP A 48 7.06 0.55 -3.95
CA TRP A 48 7.50 0.10 -5.27
C TRP A 48 8.62 0.99 -5.81
N TYR A 49 8.42 2.31 -5.88
CA TYR A 49 9.44 3.26 -6.35
C TYR A 49 10.76 3.14 -5.58
N MET A 50 10.69 3.05 -4.25
CA MET A 50 11.88 2.92 -3.42
C MET A 50 12.58 1.57 -3.61
N SER A 51 11.82 0.48 -3.76
CA SER A 51 12.39 -0.84 -4.07
C SER A 51 13.05 -0.86 -5.44
N THR A 52 12.40 -0.27 -6.46
CA THR A 52 12.94 -0.16 -7.81
C THR A 52 14.21 0.68 -7.80
N MET A 53 14.24 1.81 -7.08
CA MET A 53 15.45 2.63 -6.95
C MET A 53 16.60 1.86 -6.29
N ALA A 54 16.34 1.14 -5.19
CA ALA A 54 17.33 0.30 -4.52
C ALA A 54 17.85 -0.82 -5.44
N LEU A 55 16.95 -1.48 -6.19
CA LEU A 55 17.30 -2.52 -7.14
C LEU A 55 18.14 -1.98 -8.31
N LEU A 56 17.81 -0.79 -8.83
CA LEU A 56 18.60 -0.14 -9.88
C LEU A 56 20.02 0.20 -9.40
N LEU A 57 20.17 0.70 -8.17
CA LEU A 57 21.49 0.92 -7.58
C LEU A 57 22.28 -0.38 -7.46
N PHE A 58 21.63 -1.46 -6.99
CA PHE A 58 22.25 -2.78 -6.93
C PHE A 58 22.67 -3.29 -8.32
N GLN A 59 21.83 -3.10 -9.34
CA GLN A 59 22.18 -3.46 -10.71
C GLN A 59 23.37 -2.69 -11.25
N LEU A 60 23.48 -1.39 -10.96
CA LEU A 60 24.62 -0.58 -11.37
C LEU A 60 25.94 -1.17 -10.86
N MET A 61 25.94 -1.78 -9.67
CA MET A 61 27.09 -2.51 -9.13
C MET A 61 27.39 -3.80 -9.92
N LEU A 62 26.36 -4.48 -10.45
CA LEU A 62 26.49 -5.73 -11.20
C LEU A 62 26.86 -5.55 -12.68
N VAL A 63 26.64 -4.37 -13.26
CA VAL A 63 26.95 -4.08 -14.68
C VAL A 63 28.41 -4.36 -15.04
N TRP A 64 29.32 -4.29 -14.07
CA TRP A 64 30.75 -4.57 -14.24
C TRP A 64 31.08 -6.06 -14.41
N ILE A 65 30.11 -6.96 -14.22
CA ILE A 65 30.31 -8.41 -14.32
C ILE A 65 29.81 -8.90 -15.70
N PRO A 66 30.71 -9.29 -16.62
CA PRO A 66 30.37 -9.59 -18.01
C PRO A 66 29.49 -10.83 -18.22
N ILE A 67 29.31 -11.67 -17.20
CA ILE A 67 28.45 -12.87 -17.24
C ILE A 67 26.97 -12.50 -17.02
N LEU A 68 26.67 -11.37 -16.39
CA LEU A 68 25.32 -10.98 -15.96
C LEU A 68 24.60 -10.08 -16.97
N LYS A 69 25.03 -10.04 -18.24
CA LYS A 69 24.56 -9.06 -19.27
C LYS A 69 23.05 -8.97 -19.43
N TRP A 70 22.33 -10.09 -19.31
CA TRP A 70 20.87 -10.14 -19.49
C TRP A 70 20.09 -9.92 -18.19
N LEU A 71 20.76 -9.98 -17.03
CA LEU A 71 20.10 -9.89 -15.73
C LEU A 71 19.43 -8.52 -15.51
N PRO A 72 20.06 -7.37 -15.83
CA PRO A 72 19.39 -6.06 -15.75
C PRO A 72 18.11 -6.01 -16.59
N PHE A 73 18.15 -6.55 -17.82
CA PHE A 73 16.99 -6.60 -18.70
C PHE A 73 15.82 -7.40 -18.09
N LEU A 74 16.10 -8.60 -17.57
CA LEU A 74 15.08 -9.45 -16.94
C LEU A 74 14.44 -8.78 -15.71
N PHE A 75 15.22 -8.08 -14.91
CA PHE A 75 14.69 -7.34 -13.76
C PHE A 75 13.81 -6.16 -14.16
N VAL A 76 14.17 -5.42 -15.22
CA VAL A 76 13.32 -4.34 -15.74
C VAL A 76 11.99 -4.92 -16.24
N LEU A 77 12.03 -6.04 -16.96
CA LEU A 77 10.83 -6.74 -17.43
C LEU A 77 9.96 -7.19 -16.25
N ALA A 78 10.55 -7.78 -15.21
CA ALA A 78 9.82 -8.18 -13.99
C ALA A 78 9.18 -6.97 -13.28
N ASN A 79 9.89 -5.84 -13.18
CA ASN A 79 9.33 -4.60 -12.62
C ASN A 79 8.13 -4.09 -13.42
N LEU A 80 8.20 -4.19 -14.76
CA LEU A 80 7.09 -3.80 -15.63
C LEU A 80 5.85 -4.69 -15.38
N VAL A 81 6.05 -6.00 -15.25
CA VAL A 81 4.95 -6.93 -14.94
C VAL A 81 4.32 -6.59 -13.59
N ILE A 82 5.14 -6.32 -12.56
CA ILE A 82 4.65 -5.96 -11.22
C ILE A 82 3.80 -4.69 -11.25
N VAL A 83 4.25 -3.62 -11.93
CA VAL A 83 3.48 -2.38 -11.99
C VAL A 83 2.17 -2.55 -12.75
N VAL A 84 2.15 -3.36 -13.82
CA VAL A 84 0.90 -3.70 -14.54
C VAL A 84 -0.08 -4.42 -13.62
N ILE A 85 0.38 -5.36 -12.78
CA ILE A 85 -0.46 -6.05 -11.80
C ILE A 85 -1.06 -5.05 -10.80
N PHE A 86 -0.28 -4.09 -10.31
CA PHE A 86 -0.78 -3.08 -9.38
C PHE A 86 -1.80 -2.15 -10.01
N VAL A 87 -1.53 -1.66 -11.22
CA VAL A 87 -2.46 -0.82 -11.99
C VAL A 87 -3.78 -1.57 -12.27
N PHE A 88 -3.70 -2.86 -12.61
CA PHE A 88 -4.88 -3.68 -12.84
C PHE A 88 -5.68 -3.92 -11.55
N GLY A 89 -5.01 -4.18 -10.43
CA GLY A 89 -5.65 -4.30 -9.11
C GLY A 89 -6.35 -3.00 -8.71
N ALA A 90 -5.67 -1.86 -8.90
CA ALA A 90 -6.25 -0.54 -8.67
C ALA A 90 -7.47 -0.29 -9.57
N TRP A 91 -7.41 -0.58 -10.86
CA TRP A 91 -8.56 -0.47 -11.77
C TRP A 91 -9.77 -1.24 -11.22
N LYS A 92 -9.56 -2.49 -10.78
CA LYS A 92 -10.62 -3.32 -10.21
C LYS A 92 -11.15 -2.80 -8.88
N GLY A 93 -10.46 -1.85 -8.25
CA GLY A 93 -10.84 -1.28 -6.95
C GLY A 93 -10.38 -2.13 -5.76
N GLN A 94 -9.43 -3.05 -5.96
CA GLN A 94 -8.94 -3.96 -4.92
C GLN A 94 -7.99 -3.24 -3.96
N TYR A 95 -8.26 -3.30 -2.65
CA TYR A 95 -7.37 -2.77 -1.59
C TYR A 95 -7.42 -3.63 -0.33
N ALA A 96 -6.74 -3.22 0.74
CA ALA A 96 -6.41 -3.98 1.95
C ALA A 96 -7.36 -5.13 2.36
N ARG A 97 -8.68 -4.94 2.44
CA ARG A 97 -9.64 -6.02 2.82
C ARG A 97 -9.75 -7.12 1.75
N ASP A 98 -9.74 -6.79 0.46
CA ASP A 98 -9.73 -7.77 -0.64
C ASP A 98 -8.37 -8.47 -0.80
N VAL A 99 -7.29 -7.84 -0.35
CA VAL A 99 -5.90 -8.33 -0.49
C VAL A 99 -5.43 -9.14 0.72
N LEU A 100 -5.95 -8.85 1.92
CA LEU A 100 -5.67 -9.56 3.19
C LEU A 100 -6.04 -11.03 3.14
N GLN A 101 -7.08 -11.38 2.38
CA GLN A 101 -7.56 -12.75 2.31
C GLN A 101 -6.79 -13.62 1.30
N GLU A 102 -6.01 -13.03 0.39
CA GLU A 102 -5.40 -13.81 -0.69
C GLU A 102 -3.86 -13.81 -0.71
N HIS A 103 -3.11 -12.70 -0.65
CA HIS A 103 -1.67 -12.75 -1.01
C HIS A 103 -0.77 -11.74 -0.23
N ARG A 104 0.01 -12.25 0.74
CA ARG A 104 1.00 -11.49 1.55
C ARG A 104 2.00 -10.67 0.72
N TRP A 105 2.43 -11.17 -0.44
CA TRP A 105 3.39 -10.48 -1.31
C TRP A 105 2.86 -9.16 -1.89
N LYS A 106 1.54 -9.03 -2.08
CA LYS A 106 0.91 -7.80 -2.58
C LYS A 106 0.97 -6.65 -1.55
N MET A 107 1.06 -6.99 -0.26
CA MET A 107 1.18 -6.02 0.83
C MET A 107 2.61 -5.56 1.09
N PHE A 108 3.63 -6.31 0.64
CA PHE A 108 5.04 -5.98 0.90
C PHE A 108 5.40 -4.53 0.54
N TYR A 109 5.02 -4.08 -0.65
CA TYR A 109 5.29 -2.72 -1.09
C TYR A 109 4.47 -1.68 -0.32
N ALA A 110 3.24 -1.98 0.07
CA ALA A 110 2.43 -1.08 0.90
C ALA A 110 2.98 -0.95 2.32
N ASP A 111 3.50 -2.04 2.89
CA ASP A 111 4.16 -2.04 4.19
C ASP A 111 5.48 -1.27 4.14
N LEU A 112 6.29 -1.51 3.11
CA LEU A 112 7.55 -0.80 2.91
C LEU A 112 7.31 0.71 2.75
N GLY A 113 6.33 1.10 1.92
CA GLY A 113 5.95 2.50 1.76
C GLY A 113 5.40 3.11 3.04
N GLY A 114 4.60 2.37 3.80
CA GLY A 114 4.12 2.82 5.12
C GLY A 114 5.25 3.07 6.11
N ARG A 115 6.25 2.18 6.16
CA ARG A 115 7.46 2.37 6.99
C ARG A 115 8.25 3.60 6.56
N LEU A 116 8.42 3.81 5.25
CA LEU A 116 9.10 4.99 4.72
C LEU A 116 8.39 6.29 5.10
N LEU A 117 7.07 6.35 4.96
CA LEU A 117 6.28 7.50 5.39
C LEU A 117 6.46 7.77 6.90
N GLY A 118 6.50 6.71 7.72
CA GLY A 118 6.75 6.82 9.15
C GLY A 118 8.14 7.35 9.50
N ILE A 119 9.19 6.94 8.77
CA ILE A 119 10.56 7.44 8.97
C ILE A 119 10.64 8.96 8.75
N PHE A 120 9.89 9.49 7.79
CA PHE A 120 9.86 10.92 7.46
C PHE A 120 8.74 11.69 8.17
N ASP A 121 8.04 11.08 9.14
CA ASP A 121 6.86 11.63 9.83
C ASP A 121 5.79 12.23 8.89
N ILE A 122 5.64 11.66 7.67
CA ILE A 122 4.68 12.13 6.67
C ILE A 122 3.30 11.63 7.07
N LYS A 123 2.49 12.52 7.65
CA LYS A 123 1.11 12.23 8.07
C LYS A 123 0.14 12.60 6.95
N LYS A 124 -0.79 11.69 6.68
CA LYS A 124 -1.94 11.89 5.78
C LYS A 124 -3.22 11.67 6.59
N ARG A 125 -4.21 12.54 6.41
CA ARG A 125 -5.55 12.34 6.98
C ARG A 125 -6.25 11.32 6.10
N VAL A 126 -6.58 10.17 6.67
CA VAL A 126 -7.23 9.08 5.95
C VAL A 126 -8.70 9.06 6.33
N TYR A 127 -9.59 9.09 5.34
CA TYR A 127 -11.04 8.98 5.54
C TYR A 127 -11.63 7.79 4.80
N GLY A 128 -12.75 7.27 5.33
CA GLY A 128 -13.35 6.00 4.96
C GLY A 128 -13.09 4.96 6.05
N ASP A 129 -14.14 4.27 6.50
CA ASP A 129 -14.01 3.28 7.57
C ASP A 129 -13.41 1.98 7.01
N ILE A 130 -12.21 1.62 7.50
CA ILE A 130 -11.82 0.22 7.56
C ILE A 130 -12.37 -0.27 8.90
N ALA A 131 -13.42 -1.10 8.88
CA ALA A 131 -13.79 -1.89 10.04
C ALA A 131 -12.56 -2.74 10.42
N THR A 132 -11.81 -2.23 11.39
CA THR A 132 -10.59 -2.83 11.91
C THR A 132 -11.06 -3.63 13.12
N ASP A 133 -11.36 -4.91 12.93
CA ASP A 133 -11.58 -5.82 14.06
C ASP A 133 -10.25 -6.03 14.78
N THR A 134 -9.87 -5.07 15.62
CA THR A 134 -8.74 -5.20 16.53
C THR A 134 -8.95 -4.32 17.76
N THR A 135 -10.11 -4.41 18.42
CA THR A 135 -10.24 -4.03 19.84
C THR A 135 -11.52 -4.61 20.46
N ALA A 136 -11.56 -5.92 20.68
CA ALA A 136 -12.58 -6.54 21.53
C ALA A 136 -12.00 -7.62 22.45
N GLU A 137 -10.73 -7.50 22.83
CA GLU A 137 -10.10 -8.38 23.82
C GLU A 137 -9.17 -7.57 24.74
N ASN A 138 -9.70 -6.48 25.31
CA ASN A 138 -9.15 -5.81 26.50
C ASN A 138 -10.22 -4.88 27.08
N LEU A 139 -11.36 -5.45 27.48
CA LEU A 139 -12.22 -4.83 28.48
C LEU A 139 -11.85 -5.45 29.83
N PRO A 140 -11.45 -4.67 30.86
CA PRO A 140 -11.32 -5.21 32.19
C PRO A 140 -12.73 -5.63 32.65
N THR A 141 -12.89 -6.92 32.96
CA THR A 141 -14.08 -7.47 33.59
C THR A 141 -14.35 -6.71 34.90
N GLN A 142 -15.25 -5.74 34.89
CA GLN A 142 -15.83 -5.20 36.12
C GLN A 142 -16.67 -6.32 36.75
N ALA A 143 -16.20 -6.83 37.88
CA ALA A 143 -16.96 -7.76 38.71
C ALA A 143 -18.20 -7.06 39.28
N PRO A 144 -19.36 -7.73 39.36
CA PRO A 144 -20.59 -7.13 39.85
C PRO A 144 -20.50 -6.86 41.36
N SER A 145 -20.82 -5.64 41.78
CA SER A 145 -21.02 -5.26 43.18
C SER A 145 -22.21 -6.03 43.76
N GLN A 146 -21.96 -6.79 44.84
CA GLN A 146 -23.03 -7.42 45.62
C GLN A 146 -23.84 -6.38 46.40
N PRO A 147 -25.16 -6.56 46.58
CA PRO A 147 -25.96 -5.67 47.41
C PRO A 147 -25.72 -5.96 48.89
N LEU A 148 -25.72 -4.89 49.70
CA LEU A 148 -25.64 -4.94 51.16
C LEU A 148 -26.75 -5.83 51.75
N SER A 149 -26.36 -6.67 52.70
CA SER A 149 -27.21 -7.20 53.78
C SER A 149 -26.51 -7.02 55.11
#